data_AF-A0A7X8PCK5-F1
#
_entry.id   AF-A0A7X8PCK5-F1
#
_cell.length_a   1.000
_cell.length_b   1.000
_cell.length_c   1.000
_cell.angle_alpha   90.00
_cell.angle_beta   90.00
_cell.angle_gamma   90.00
#
_symmetry.space_group_name_H-M   'P 1'
#
loop_
_entity.id
_entity.type
_entity.pdbx_description
1 polymer ?
#
loop_
_entity_poly.entity_id
_entity_poly.type
_entity_poly.pdbx_seq_one_letter_code
_entity_poly.pdbx_strand_id
1 'polypeptide(L)'
;DEIDLETALWTIPAEKMKMRKPHHVPLSRQSIAILQEIRAITGSSGYVFPSMRSRTRPMSENTLNAALRRLGYASNEMTAHGFRAMASTLLNESGKWSPDAIERALAHGDSDKVRAAYHRGTHWKERVLMAQWWSDLLDGLRNGATILPFPGAMAG
;
A
#
# COMPACT_ATOMS: atom_id res chain seq x y z
N ASP A 1 14.86 -10.83 2.16
CA ASP A 1 15.16 -10.47 3.56
C ASP A 1 14.04 -9.62 4.17
N GLU A 2 13.66 -8.49 3.55
CA GLU A 2 12.59 -7.64 4.13
C GLU A 2 11.17 -8.12 3.83
N ILE A 3 10.96 -8.80 2.70
CA ILE A 3 9.65 -9.26 2.25
C ILE A 3 9.56 -10.76 2.48
N ASP A 4 8.60 -11.15 3.29
CA ASP A 4 8.19 -12.52 3.53
C ASP A 4 6.82 -12.74 2.86
N LEU A 5 6.84 -13.51 1.75
CA LEU A 5 5.65 -13.82 0.98
C LEU A 5 4.82 -14.95 1.62
N GLU A 6 5.41 -15.76 2.50
CA GLU A 6 4.70 -16.85 3.20
C GLU A 6 3.85 -16.27 4.33
N THR A 7 4.42 -15.33 5.09
CA THR A 7 3.70 -14.65 6.18
C THR A 7 2.98 -13.37 5.74
N ALA A 8 3.01 -13.05 4.44
CA ALA A 8 2.39 -11.86 3.86
C ALA A 8 2.82 -10.55 4.56
N LEU A 9 4.11 -10.43 4.84
CA LEU A 9 4.67 -9.35 5.65
C LEU A 9 5.88 -8.71 4.97
N TRP A 10 5.85 -7.39 4.83
CA TRP A 10 7.04 -6.59 4.54
C TRP A 10 7.51 -5.89 5.81
N THR A 11 8.72 -6.18 6.26
CA THR A 11 9.37 -5.53 7.39
C THR A 11 10.47 -4.60 6.91
N ILE A 12 10.27 -3.29 7.09
CA ILE A 12 11.28 -2.28 6.84
C ILE A 12 12.15 -2.14 8.11
N PRO A 13 13.46 -2.40 8.03
CA PRO A 13 14.36 -2.32 9.18
C PRO A 13 14.43 -0.91 9.77
N ALA A 14 14.73 -0.83 11.08
CA ALA A 14 14.79 0.44 11.81
C ALA A 14 15.82 1.40 11.20
N GLU A 15 16.91 0.88 10.65
CA GLU A 15 18.00 1.68 10.06
C GLU A 15 17.55 2.44 8.80
N LYS A 16 16.50 1.95 8.13
CA LYS A 16 15.89 2.58 6.95
C LYS A 16 14.74 3.53 7.31
N MET A 17 14.34 3.59 8.57
CA MET A 17 13.18 4.35 9.04
C MET A 17 13.61 5.63 9.75
N LYS A 18 12.94 6.75 9.43
CA LYS A 18 13.16 8.06 10.07
C LYS A 18 13.03 8.01 11.61
N MET A 19 12.13 7.18 12.11
CA MET A 19 11.83 7.04 13.54
C MET A 19 12.66 5.95 14.25
N ARG A 20 13.61 5.31 13.56
CA ARG A 20 14.46 4.22 14.09
C ARG A 20 13.67 3.11 14.79
N LYS A 21 12.48 2.81 14.27
CA LYS A 21 11.65 1.68 14.68
C LYS A 21 11.35 0.85 13.43
N PRO A 22 11.39 -0.49 13.51
CA PRO A 22 10.96 -1.32 12.40
C PRO A 22 9.52 -0.99 12.00
N HIS A 23 9.25 -0.99 10.70
CA HIS A 23 7.90 -0.80 10.18
C HIS A 23 7.41 -2.08 9.52
N HIS A 24 6.33 -2.62 10.03
CA HIS A 24 5.71 -3.84 9.52
C HIS A 24 4.52 -3.47 8.64
N VAL A 25 4.50 -3.90 7.39
CA VAL A 25 3.45 -3.63 6.40
C VAL A 25 2.81 -4.96 6.00
N PRO A 26 1.50 -5.17 6.27
CA PRO A 26 0.82 -6.37 5.78
C PRO A 26 0.64 -6.29 4.27
N LEU A 27 0.83 -7.42 3.59
CA LEU A 27 0.70 -7.54 2.15
C LEU A 27 -0.66 -8.16 1.80
N SER A 28 -1.40 -7.51 0.91
CA SER A 28 -2.61 -8.09 0.32
C SER A 28 -2.27 -9.20 -0.68
N ARG A 29 -3.26 -10.02 -1.02
CA ARG A 29 -3.12 -11.04 -2.08
C ARG A 29 -2.65 -10.44 -3.41
N GLN A 30 -3.20 -9.29 -3.78
CA GLN A 30 -2.82 -8.53 -4.98
C GLN A 30 -1.36 -8.05 -4.92
N SER A 31 -0.95 -7.51 -3.78
CA SER A 31 0.44 -7.07 -3.58
C SER A 31 1.42 -8.23 -3.68
N ILE A 32 1.07 -9.39 -3.10
CA ILE A 32 1.86 -10.62 -3.21
C ILE A 32 1.99 -11.07 -4.66
N ALA A 33 0.89 -11.07 -5.43
CA ALA A 33 0.92 -11.44 -6.84
C ALA A 33 1.86 -10.54 -7.65
N ILE A 34 1.76 -9.21 -7.48
CA ILE A 34 2.66 -8.24 -8.13
C ILE A 34 4.13 -8.49 -7.73
N LEU A 35 4.40 -8.78 -6.45
CA LEU A 35 5.74 -9.07 -5.95
C LEU A 35 6.30 -10.39 -6.51
N GLN A 36 5.45 -11.39 -6.74
CA GLN A 36 5.84 -12.65 -7.37
C GLN A 36 6.15 -12.45 -8.86
N GLU A 37 5.32 -11.71 -9.58
CA GLU A 37 5.53 -11.37 -10.99
C GLU A 37 6.83 -10.60 -11.19
N ILE A 38 7.07 -9.55 -10.40
CA ILE A 38 8.30 -8.77 -10.54
C ILE A 38 9.52 -9.59 -10.15
N ARG A 39 9.43 -10.49 -9.15
CA ARG A 39 10.53 -11.38 -8.76
C ARG A 39 10.94 -12.33 -9.89
N ALA A 40 10.00 -12.76 -10.74
CA ALA A 40 10.33 -13.57 -11.92
C ALA A 40 11.18 -12.80 -12.94
N ILE A 41 11.07 -11.47 -12.97
CA ILE A 41 11.80 -10.58 -13.88
C ILE A 41 13.12 -10.12 -13.26
N THR A 42 13.10 -9.72 -11.97
CA THR A 42 14.24 -9.10 -11.31
C THR A 42 15.11 -10.10 -10.56
N GLY A 43 14.65 -11.33 -10.34
CA GLY A 43 15.38 -12.38 -9.65
C GLY A 43 15.16 -12.39 -8.13
N SER A 44 15.88 -13.25 -7.43
CA SER A 44 15.68 -13.52 -5.99
C SER A 44 16.50 -12.65 -5.04
N SER A 45 17.38 -11.78 -5.55
CA SER A 45 18.28 -10.98 -4.72
C SER A 45 18.37 -9.52 -5.18
N GLY A 46 18.69 -8.64 -4.23
CA GLY A 46 18.79 -7.20 -4.46
C GLY A 46 17.46 -6.46 -4.33
N TYR A 47 17.31 -5.36 -5.07
CA TYR A 47 16.10 -4.53 -5.04
C TYR A 47 14.96 -5.17 -5.82
N VAL A 48 13.75 -5.12 -5.26
CA VAL A 48 12.51 -5.52 -5.96
C VAL A 48 12.32 -4.73 -7.26
N PHE A 49 12.56 -3.42 -7.18
CA PHE A 49 12.54 -2.49 -8.30
C PHE A 49 13.94 -1.86 -8.45
N PRO A 50 14.86 -2.51 -9.18
CA PRO A 50 16.19 -1.96 -9.42
C PRO A 50 16.13 -0.79 -10.41
N SER A 51 17.17 0.05 -10.39
CA SER A 51 17.38 1.05 -11.44
C SER A 51 17.63 0.37 -12.78
N MET A 52 17.07 0.93 -13.86
CA MET A 52 17.33 0.45 -15.23
C MET A 52 18.82 0.49 -15.60
N ARG A 53 19.61 1.36 -14.94
CA ARG A 53 21.05 1.52 -15.21
C ARG A 53 21.94 0.72 -14.26
N SER A 54 21.40 0.23 -13.15
CA SER A 54 22.18 -0.54 -12.17
C SER A 54 21.30 -1.39 -11.27
N ARG A 55 21.64 -2.68 -11.17
CA ARG A 55 20.96 -3.65 -10.30
C ARG A 55 21.28 -3.45 -8.82
N THR A 56 22.31 -2.67 -8.49
CA THR A 56 22.74 -2.39 -7.11
C THR A 56 22.18 -1.09 -6.56
N ARG A 57 21.29 -0.41 -7.29
CA ARG A 57 20.61 0.81 -6.85
C ARG A 57 19.10 0.66 -7.02
N PRO A 58 18.28 1.25 -6.12
CA PRO A 58 16.84 1.24 -6.30
C PRO A 58 16.43 2.14 -7.47
N MET A 59 15.25 1.87 -8.02
CA MET A 59 14.57 2.78 -8.94
C MET A 59 14.35 4.15 -8.27
N SER A 60 14.54 5.24 -9.03
CA SER A 60 14.30 6.59 -8.51
C SER A 60 12.82 6.96 -8.57
N GLU A 61 12.38 7.84 -7.67
CA GLU A 61 11.04 8.42 -7.71
C GLU A 61 10.73 9.10 -9.05
N ASN A 62 11.72 9.81 -9.62
CA ASN A 62 11.60 10.41 -10.95
C ASN A 62 11.24 9.40 -12.05
N THR A 63 11.64 8.13 -11.89
CA THR A 63 11.27 7.07 -12.84
C THR A 63 9.76 6.81 -12.79
N LEU A 64 9.18 6.73 -11.59
CA LEU A 64 7.72 6.57 -11.42
C LEU A 64 6.97 7.80 -11.93
N ASN A 65 7.43 9.01 -11.58
CA ASN A 65 6.81 10.24 -12.05
C ASN A 65 6.84 10.34 -13.58
N ALA A 66 7.95 9.97 -14.23
CA ALA A 66 8.02 9.93 -15.68
C ALA A 66 7.08 8.87 -16.29
N ALA A 67 6.89 7.72 -15.64
CA ALA A 67 5.90 6.73 -16.08
C ALA A 67 4.47 7.28 -16.00
N LEU A 68 4.12 8.01 -14.93
CA LEU A 68 2.83 8.69 -14.81
C LEU A 68 2.59 9.71 -15.94
N ARG A 69 3.61 10.49 -16.32
CA ARG A 69 3.49 11.42 -17.47
C ARG A 69 3.22 10.69 -18.78
N ARG A 70 3.85 9.54 -18.99
CA ARG A 70 3.61 8.71 -20.20
C ARG A 70 2.21 8.11 -20.23
N LEU A 71 1.62 7.86 -19.06
CA LEU A 71 0.23 7.40 -18.93
C LEU A 71 -0.80 8.54 -19.10
N GLY A 72 -0.36 9.79 -19.30
CA GLY A 72 -1.24 10.93 -19.57
C GLY A 72 -1.64 11.75 -18.34
N TYR A 73 -1.17 11.39 -17.14
CA TYR A 73 -1.38 12.24 -15.97
C TYR A 73 -0.50 13.48 -16.05
N ALA A 74 -0.99 14.63 -15.63
CA ALA A 74 -0.23 15.87 -15.46
C ALA A 74 0.45 15.94 -14.08
N SER A 75 1.47 16.81 -13.94
CA SER A 75 2.27 16.94 -12.70
C SER A 75 1.46 17.37 -11.48
N ASN A 76 0.40 18.14 -11.70
CA ASN A 76 -0.57 18.58 -10.69
C ASN A 76 -1.71 17.57 -10.44
N GLU A 77 -1.84 16.52 -11.25
CA GLU A 77 -2.90 15.50 -11.08
C GLU A 77 -2.44 14.33 -10.21
N MET A 78 -1.26 13.77 -10.48
CA MET A 78 -0.76 12.60 -9.75
C MET A 78 0.77 12.52 -9.75
N THR A 79 1.34 12.17 -8.60
CA THR A 79 2.77 11.87 -8.42
C THR A 79 2.94 10.57 -7.63
N ALA A 80 4.16 10.02 -7.59
CA ALA A 80 4.47 8.87 -6.75
C ALA A 80 4.09 9.11 -5.28
N HIS A 81 4.33 10.32 -4.76
CA HIS A 81 3.91 10.72 -3.42
C HIS A 81 2.37 10.87 -3.31
N GLY A 82 1.71 11.33 -4.37
CA GLY A 82 0.27 11.52 -4.44
C GLY A 82 -0.55 10.27 -4.11
N PHE A 83 -0.06 9.08 -4.49
CA PHE A 83 -0.73 7.81 -4.15
C PHE A 83 -0.93 7.62 -2.64
N ARG A 84 0.06 8.03 -1.85
CA ARG A 84 0.01 7.88 -0.40
C ARG A 84 -0.99 8.85 0.23
N ALA A 85 -1.01 10.10 -0.23
CA ALA A 85 -2.00 11.09 0.21
C ALA A 85 -3.42 10.62 -0.15
N MET A 86 -3.62 10.17 -1.40
CA MET A 86 -4.88 9.60 -1.87
C MET A 86 -5.35 8.42 -1.01
N ALA A 87 -4.46 7.47 -0.71
CA ALA A 87 -4.78 6.32 0.15
C ALA A 87 -5.19 6.76 1.56
N SER A 88 -4.46 7.72 2.16
CA SER A 88 -4.82 8.26 3.47
C SER A 88 -6.22 8.87 3.47
N THR A 89 -6.51 9.75 2.51
CA THR A 89 -7.81 10.42 2.38
C THR A 89 -8.93 9.40 2.21
N LEU A 90 -8.83 8.49 1.23
CA LEU A 90 -9.90 7.53 0.94
C LEU A 90 -10.11 6.51 2.07
N LEU A 91 -9.04 6.11 2.78
CA LEU A 91 -9.18 5.24 3.94
C LEU A 91 -9.91 5.94 5.10
N ASN A 92 -9.61 7.22 5.35
CA ASN A 92 -10.30 8.00 6.38
C ASN A 92 -11.77 8.25 5.98
N GLU A 93 -12.03 8.65 4.74
CA GLU A 93 -13.38 8.90 4.21
C GLU A 93 -14.26 7.64 4.19
N SER A 94 -13.66 6.45 4.08
CA SER A 94 -14.41 5.20 4.14
C SER A 94 -15.17 5.00 5.46
N GLY A 95 -14.71 5.61 6.55
CA GLY A 95 -15.25 5.42 7.90
C GLY A 95 -15.11 3.99 8.44
N LYS A 96 -14.36 3.12 7.77
CA LYS A 96 -14.25 1.68 8.12
C LYS A 96 -13.12 1.36 9.10
N TRP A 97 -12.14 2.25 9.21
CA TRP A 97 -10.88 1.99 9.90
C TRP A 97 -10.60 3.07 10.92
N SER A 98 -9.94 2.68 12.01
CA SER A 98 -9.40 3.59 13.00
C SER A 98 -8.37 4.54 12.35
N PRO A 99 -8.44 5.86 12.60
CA PRO A 99 -7.40 6.79 12.17
C PRO A 99 -6.00 6.36 12.64
N ASP A 100 -5.89 5.82 13.86
CA ASP A 100 -4.62 5.32 14.39
C ASP A 100 -4.08 4.12 13.58
N ALA A 101 -4.95 3.26 13.05
CA ALA A 101 -4.56 2.16 12.18
C ALA A 101 -4.05 2.65 10.82
N ILE A 102 -4.70 3.68 10.25
CA ILE A 102 -4.31 4.31 8.99
C ILE A 102 -2.95 5.00 9.13
N GLU A 103 -2.79 5.86 10.13
CA GLU A 103 -1.54 6.59 10.40
C GLU A 103 -0.37 5.63 10.64
N ARG A 104 -0.62 4.53 11.37
CA ARG A 104 0.37 3.46 11.55
C ARG A 104 0.71 2.76 10.25
N ALA A 105 -0.25 2.47 9.37
CA ALA A 105 0.04 1.85 8.07
C ALA A 105 0.93 2.75 7.20
N LEU A 106 0.74 4.05 7.34
CA LEU A 106 1.56 5.06 6.71
C LEU A 106 2.94 5.16 7.40
N ALA A 107 3.18 4.64 8.60
CA ALA A 107 4.38 4.95 9.39
C ALA A 107 4.50 6.43 9.74
N HIS A 108 3.36 7.13 9.82
CA HIS A 108 3.30 8.36 10.58
C HIS A 108 3.49 7.98 12.05
N GLY A 109 4.42 8.64 12.74
CA GLY A 109 4.63 8.39 14.16
C GLY A 109 3.37 8.77 14.94
N ASP A 110 3.10 8.08 16.05
CA ASP A 110 2.10 8.55 17.00
C ASP A 110 2.44 10.00 17.39
N SER A 111 1.56 10.93 17.01
CA SER A 111 1.65 12.34 17.39
C SER A 111 1.59 12.50 18.91
N ASP A 112 0.98 11.53 19.59
CA ASP A 112 0.86 11.46 21.04
C ASP A 112 1.82 10.41 21.65
N LYS A 113 2.92 10.89 22.23
CA LYS A 113 3.93 10.05 22.88
C LYS A 113 3.37 9.17 24.01
N VAL A 114 2.23 9.55 24.60
CA VAL A 114 1.58 8.79 25.68
C VAL A 114 0.86 7.56 25.12
N ARG A 115 0.16 7.68 23.98
CA ARG A 115 -0.51 6.56 23.29
C ARG A 115 0.49 5.56 22.69
N ALA A 116 1.64 6.05 22.23
CA ALA A 116 2.69 5.24 21.61
C ALA A 116 3.24 4.11 22.49
N ALA A 117 3.22 4.27 23.82
CA ALA A 117 3.74 3.28 24.76
C ALA A 117 2.85 2.01 24.86
N TYR A 118 1.54 2.15 24.64
CA TYR A 118 0.57 1.07 24.82
C TYR A 118 0.25 0.29 23.53
N HIS A 119 0.56 0.84 22.35
CA HIS A 119 -0.04 0.39 21.08
C HIS A 119 0.85 -0.49 20.18
N ARG A 120 1.89 -1.14 20.72
CA ARG A 120 2.88 -1.89 19.90
C ARG A 120 2.28 -3.08 19.13
N GLY A 121 1.16 -3.65 19.58
CA GLY A 121 0.39 -4.68 18.88
C GLY A 121 -1.04 -4.27 18.49
N THR A 122 -1.46 -3.08 18.89
CA THR A 122 -2.83 -2.59 18.65
C THR A 122 -2.98 -2.24 17.17
N HIS A 123 -4.09 -2.65 16.57
CA HIS A 123 -4.42 -2.46 15.16
C HIS A 123 -3.68 -3.34 14.14
N TRP A 124 -2.81 -4.29 14.50
CA TRP A 124 -2.21 -5.18 13.47
C TRP A 124 -3.27 -5.93 12.66
N LYS A 125 -4.21 -6.59 13.36
CA LYS A 125 -5.33 -7.30 12.71
C LYS A 125 -6.15 -6.38 11.80
N GLU A 126 -6.40 -5.16 12.27
CA GLU A 126 -7.14 -4.14 11.50
C GLU A 126 -6.35 -3.71 10.25
N ARG A 127 -5.04 -3.50 10.37
CA ARG A 127 -4.17 -3.15 9.24
C ARG A 127 -4.09 -4.25 8.20
N VAL A 128 -4.12 -5.53 8.61
CA VAL A 128 -4.20 -6.68 7.70
C VAL A 128 -5.50 -6.64 6.90
N LEU A 129 -6.63 -6.48 7.58
CA LEU A 129 -7.95 -6.36 6.93
C LEU A 129 -8.01 -5.13 6.01
N MET A 130 -7.45 -4.00 6.46
CA MET A 130 -7.40 -2.74 5.72
C MET A 130 -6.57 -2.86 4.45
N ALA A 131 -5.40 -3.51 4.49
CA ALA A 131 -4.57 -3.70 3.30
C ALA A 131 -5.26 -4.57 2.25
N GLN A 132 -5.96 -5.63 2.68
CA GLN A 132 -6.73 -6.46 1.78
C GLN A 132 -7.92 -5.69 1.19
N TRP A 133 -8.71 -5.03 2.03
CA TRP A 133 -9.85 -4.24 1.59
C TRP A 133 -9.46 -3.14 0.61
N TRP A 134 -8.35 -2.43 0.87
CA TRP A 134 -7.84 -1.40 -0.02
C TRP A 134 -7.54 -1.97 -1.42
N SER A 135 -6.95 -3.16 -1.47
CA SER A 135 -6.63 -3.80 -2.75
C SER A 135 -7.89 -4.29 -3.48
N ASP A 136 -8.86 -4.83 -2.74
CA ASP A 136 -10.15 -5.24 -3.30
C ASP A 136 -10.95 -4.04 -3.84
N LEU A 137 -10.88 -2.89 -3.16
CA LEU A 137 -11.46 -1.63 -3.66
C LEU A 137 -10.83 -1.21 -4.98
N LEU A 138 -9.50 -1.23 -5.09
CA LEU A 138 -8.79 -0.86 -6.32
C LEU A 138 -9.13 -1.80 -7.48
N ASP A 139 -9.23 -3.11 -7.23
CA ASP A 139 -9.69 -4.07 -8.25
C ASP A 139 -11.14 -3.82 -8.67
N GLY A 140 -12.01 -3.48 -7.73
CA GLY A 140 -13.39 -3.07 -8.02
C GLY A 140 -13.44 -1.83 -8.91
N LEU A 141 -12.67 -0.79 -8.59
CA LEU A 141 -12.56 0.42 -9.40
C LEU A 141 -11.99 0.13 -10.80
N ARG A 142 -11.00 -0.77 -10.90
CA ARG A 142 -10.40 -1.19 -12.17
C ARG A 142 -11.40 -1.93 -13.06
N ASN A 143 -12.20 -2.83 -12.50
CA ASN A 143 -13.12 -3.68 -13.25
C ASN A 143 -14.46 -2.98 -13.56
N GLY A 144 -14.70 -1.79 -13.00
CA GLY A 144 -15.94 -1.02 -13.15
C GLY A 144 -16.97 -1.30 -12.06
N ALA A 145 -18.06 -0.52 -12.04
CA ALA A 145 -19.11 -0.66 -11.05
C ALA A 145 -19.81 -2.03 -11.16
N THR A 146 -19.99 -2.72 -10.03
CA THR A 146 -20.86 -3.91 -9.97
C THR A 146 -22.30 -3.46 -10.23
N ILE A 147 -22.88 -3.83 -11.38
CA ILE A 147 -24.29 -3.59 -11.65
C ILE A 147 -25.11 -4.54 -10.79
N LEU A 148 -25.74 -4.01 -9.75
CA LEU A 148 -26.71 -4.75 -8.95
C LEU A 148 -28.05 -4.70 -9.69
N PRO A 149 -28.60 -5.85 -10.16
CA PRO A 149 -29.94 -5.87 -10.70
C PRO A 149 -30.92 -5.52 -9.58
N PHE A 150 -31.79 -4.53 -9.82
CA PHE A 150 -32.92 -4.32 -8.93
C PHE A 150 -33.80 -5.58 -8.97
N PRO A 151 -34.26 -6.11 -7.82
CA PRO A 151 -35.27 -7.15 -7.81
C PRO A 151 -36.47 -6.62 -8.59
N GLY A 152 -36.75 -7.24 -9.74
CA GLY A 152 -37.86 -6.84 -10.59
C GLY A 152 -39.14 -6.80 -9.76
N ALA A 153 -39.92 -5.73 -9.93
CA ALA A 153 -41.25 -5.66 -9.36
C ALA A 153 -41.99 -6.96 -9.71
N MET A 154 -42.43 -7.69 -8.68
CA MET A 154 -43.31 -8.83 -8.84
C MET A 154 -44.53 -8.31 -9.62
N ALA A 155 -44.62 -8.69 -10.90
CA ALA A 155 -45.80 -8.47 -11.70
C ALA A 155 -46.93 -9.30 -11.07
N GLY A 156 -47.83 -8.60 -10.38
CA GLY A 156 -49.12 -9.14 -9.97
C GLY A 156 -50.09 -9.28 -11.13
#